data_AF-A0ABF7QU85-F1
#
_entry.id   AF-A0ABF7QU85-F1
#
_cell.length_a   1.000
_cell.length_b   1.000
_cell.length_c   1.000
_cell.angle_alpha   90.00
_cell.angle_beta   90.00
_cell.angle_gamma   90.00
#
_symmetry.space_group_name_H-M   'P 1'
#
loop_
_entity.id
_entity.type
_entity.pdbx_description
1 polymer ?
#
loop_
_entity_poly.entity_id
_entity_poly.type
_entity_poly.pdbx_seq_one_letter_code
_entity_poly.pdbx_strand_id
1 'polypeptide(L)'
;MLNPSIRFSPSNVVALKQALRGQYPHIKSSHFDEAIAASFGFNSYAAMRPALRQLGAYARLIVVTDHLLLLLRLEELGYRNIAPESLRRLIWTINFPDERYDNDVDQIVRARRRPAAANAE
;
A
#
# COMPACT_ATOMS: atom_id res chain seq x y z
N MET A 1 19.30 -5.25 -10.82
CA MET A 1 19.07 -4.92 -9.39
C MET A 1 17.74 -5.53 -8.97
N LEU A 2 17.64 -6.10 -7.76
CA LEU A 2 16.40 -6.73 -7.26
C LEU A 2 15.54 -5.68 -6.54
N ASN A 3 14.24 -5.65 -6.86
CA ASN A 3 13.21 -4.84 -6.19
C ASN A 3 12.36 -5.76 -5.26
N PRO A 4 11.83 -5.27 -4.13
CA PRO A 4 11.27 -6.13 -3.11
C PRO A 4 9.88 -6.54 -3.56
N SER A 5 9.62 -7.84 -3.50
CA SER A 5 8.31 -8.39 -3.80
C SER A 5 7.49 -8.42 -2.53
N ILE A 6 6.31 -7.83 -2.54
CA ILE A 6 5.40 -7.78 -1.40
C ILE A 6 4.03 -8.28 -1.84
N ARG A 7 3.27 -8.84 -0.90
CA ARG A 7 1.86 -9.13 -1.17
C ARG A 7 1.11 -7.81 -1.34
N PHE A 8 0.34 -7.71 -2.41
CA PHE A 8 -0.50 -6.57 -2.70
C PHE A 8 -1.76 -6.64 -1.84
N SER A 9 -1.71 -5.98 -0.69
CA SER A 9 -2.83 -5.96 0.26
C SER A 9 -2.93 -4.62 0.99
N PRO A 10 -4.11 -4.28 1.55
CA PRO A 10 -4.30 -3.04 2.28
C PRO A 10 -3.32 -2.86 3.44
N SER A 11 -3.11 -3.89 4.26
CA SER A 11 -2.17 -3.84 5.40
C SER A 11 -0.72 -3.56 4.97
N ASN A 12 -0.26 -4.18 3.88
CA ASN A 12 1.09 -3.96 3.36
C ASN A 12 1.28 -2.56 2.77
N VAL A 13 0.28 -2.04 2.06
CA VAL A 13 0.30 -0.66 1.58
C VAL A 13 0.34 0.33 2.74
N VAL A 14 -0.40 0.07 3.82
CA VAL A 14 -0.34 0.88 5.05
C VAL A 14 1.03 0.80 5.71
N ALA A 15 1.62 -0.40 5.85
CA ALA A 15 2.95 -0.59 6.42
C ALA A 15 4.02 0.16 5.62
N LEU A 16 3.98 0.06 4.28
CA LEU A 16 4.86 0.81 3.39
C LEU A 16 4.72 2.32 3.59
N LYS A 17 3.48 2.82 3.62
CA LYS A 17 3.20 4.24 3.85
C LYS A 17 3.72 4.72 5.21
N GLN A 18 3.53 3.93 6.27
CA GLN A 18 3.99 4.30 7.61
C GLN A 18 5.52 4.36 7.69
N ALA A 19 6.22 3.40 7.08
CA ALA A 19 7.68 3.43 7.01
C ALA A 19 8.20 4.68 6.28
N LEU A 20 7.58 5.02 5.14
CA LEU A 20 7.91 6.22 4.37
C LEU A 20 7.67 7.50 5.16
N ARG A 21 6.53 7.60 5.85
CA ARG A 21 6.21 8.74 6.73
C ARG A 21 7.18 8.89 7.90
N GLY A 22 7.64 7.77 8.46
CA GLY A 22 8.64 7.78 9.52
C GLY A 22 9.98 8.37 9.07
N GLN A 23 10.43 8.04 7.86
CA GLN A 23 11.70 8.54 7.33
C GLN A 23 11.60 9.94 6.71
N TYR A 24 10.48 10.27 6.06
CA TYR A 24 10.28 11.54 5.35
C TYR A 24 9.02 12.27 5.85
N PRO A 25 9.02 12.78 7.10
CA PRO A 25 7.82 13.34 7.74
C PRO A 25 7.30 14.64 7.11
N HIS A 26 8.12 15.32 6.30
CA HIS A 26 7.76 16.55 5.60
C HIS A 26 6.90 16.31 4.33
N ILE A 27 6.79 15.06 3.88
CA ILE A 27 6.01 14.69 2.70
C ILE A 27 4.55 14.47 3.10
N LYS A 28 3.62 15.00 2.29
CA LYS A 28 2.19 14.88 2.56
C LYS A 28 1.74 13.42 2.44
N SER A 29 0.84 13.02 3.34
CA SER A 29 0.25 11.67 3.37
C SER A 29 -0.34 11.24 2.02
N SER A 30 -1.06 12.15 1.35
CA SER A 30 -1.69 11.89 0.05
C SER A 30 -0.67 11.74 -1.09
N HIS A 31 0.49 12.39 -0.99
CA HIS A 31 1.54 12.26 -1.98
C HIS A 31 2.25 10.90 -1.87
N PHE A 32 2.36 10.35 -0.65
CA PHE A 32 2.78 8.95 -0.50
C PHE A 32 1.79 7.97 -1.12
N ASP A 33 0.49 8.21 -1.00
CA ASP A 33 -0.51 7.33 -1.62
C ASP A 33 -0.31 7.27 -3.15
N GLU A 34 -0.08 8.43 -3.77
CA GLU A 34 0.21 8.53 -5.21
C GLU A 34 1.56 7.89 -5.59
N ALA A 35 2.61 8.13 -4.81
CA ALA A 35 3.94 7.57 -5.08
C ALA A 35 3.97 6.05 -4.92
N ILE A 36 3.28 5.51 -3.92
CA ILE A 36 3.13 4.07 -3.73
C ILE A 36 2.36 3.46 -4.91
N ALA A 37 1.27 4.09 -5.36
CA ALA A 37 0.52 3.62 -6.52
C ALA A 37 1.40 3.56 -7.78
N ALA A 38 2.18 4.61 -8.04
CA ALA A 38 3.14 4.65 -9.15
C ALA A 38 4.22 3.56 -9.04
N SER A 39 4.69 3.26 -7.82
CA SER A 39 5.68 2.19 -7.58
C SER A 39 5.19 0.78 -7.96
N PHE A 40 3.87 0.59 -8.05
CA PHE A 40 3.24 -0.64 -8.52
C PHE A 40 2.72 -0.54 -9.97
N GLY A 41 2.99 0.57 -10.67
CA GLY A 41 2.58 0.78 -12.06
C GLY A 41 1.16 1.35 -12.24
N PHE A 42 0.50 1.83 -11.19
CA PHE A 42 -0.78 2.52 -11.32
C PHE A 42 -0.58 4.01 -11.58
N ASN A 43 -1.42 4.58 -12.45
CA ASN A 43 -1.39 6.02 -12.76
C ASN A 43 -1.79 6.92 -11.58
N SER A 44 -2.56 6.40 -10.62
CA SER A 44 -2.96 7.13 -9.41
C SER A 44 -3.38 6.18 -8.28
N TYR A 45 -3.44 6.71 -7.06
CA TYR A 45 -3.99 5.96 -5.93
C TYR A 45 -5.45 5.58 -6.16
N ALA A 46 -6.23 6.47 -6.79
CA ALA A 46 -7.62 6.20 -7.13
C ALA A 46 -7.76 4.98 -8.07
N ALA A 47 -6.86 4.83 -9.05
CA ALA A 47 -6.83 3.67 -9.96
C ALA A 47 -6.38 2.38 -9.24
N MET A 48 -5.51 2.49 -8.24
CA MET A 48 -5.06 1.35 -7.45
C MET A 48 -6.13 0.80 -6.49
N ARG A 49 -6.98 1.66 -5.92
CA ARG A 49 -7.95 1.29 -4.87
C ARG A 49 -8.90 0.14 -5.23
N PRO A 50 -9.52 0.08 -6.43
CA PRO A 50 -10.35 -1.05 -6.81
C PRO A 50 -9.59 -2.37 -6.82
N ALA A 51 -8.37 -2.38 -7.35
CA ALA A 51 -7.51 -3.57 -7.38
C ALA A 51 -7.19 -4.05 -5.95
N LEU A 52 -6.83 -3.14 -5.04
CA LEU A 52 -6.56 -3.49 -3.63
C LEU A 52 -7.77 -4.14 -2.94
N ARG A 53 -8.99 -3.66 -3.24
CA ARG A 53 -10.23 -4.17 -2.64
C ARG A 53 -10.68 -5.50 -3.24
N GLN A 54 -10.60 -5.62 -4.57
CA GLN A 54 -11.08 -6.80 -5.28
C GLN A 54 -10.11 -7.97 -5.14
N LEU A 55 -8.80 -7.71 -5.31
CA LEU A 55 -7.82 -8.79 -5.22
C LEU A 55 -7.70 -9.31 -3.78
N GLY A 56 -7.67 -8.42 -2.78
CA GLY A 56 -7.62 -8.84 -1.37
C GLY A 56 -8.69 -9.87 -0.97
N ALA A 57 -9.88 -9.78 -1.57
CA ALA A 57 -11.01 -10.67 -1.28
C ALA A 57 -11.00 -11.99 -2.07
N TYR A 58 -10.32 -12.06 -3.22
CA TYR A 58 -10.51 -13.16 -4.19
C TYR A 58 -9.22 -13.77 -4.75
N ALA A 59 -8.09 -13.06 -4.71
CA ALA A 59 -6.83 -13.53 -5.31
C ALA A 59 -5.59 -12.98 -4.59
N ARG A 60 -4.58 -13.83 -4.40
CA ARG A 60 -3.27 -13.38 -3.89
C ARG A 60 -2.44 -12.81 -5.04
N LEU A 61 -2.22 -11.50 -5.02
CA LEU A 61 -1.29 -10.82 -5.94
C LEU A 61 0.01 -10.48 -5.21
N ILE A 62 1.15 -10.80 -5.82
CA ILE A 62 2.47 -10.33 -5.41
C ILE A 62 2.90 -9.24 -6.38
N VAL A 63 3.33 -8.10 -5.85
CA VAL A 63 3.83 -6.96 -6.63
C VAL A 63 5.27 -6.69 -6.29
N VAL A 64 6.01 -6.23 -7.29
CA VAL A 64 7.37 -5.72 -7.12
C VAL A 64 7.26 -4.22 -6.87
N THR A 65 7.85 -3.74 -5.77
CA THR A 65 7.87 -2.30 -5.45
C THR A 65 9.03 -1.64 -6.19
N ASP A 66 8.75 -0.89 -7.25
CA ASP A 66 9.81 -0.16 -7.94
C ASP A 66 10.10 1.18 -7.23
N HIS A 67 11.22 1.21 -6.52
CA HIS A 67 11.65 2.39 -5.77
C HIS A 67 12.01 3.59 -6.64
N LEU A 68 12.40 3.37 -7.92
CA LEU A 68 12.71 4.46 -8.85
C LEU A 68 11.42 5.11 -9.35
N LEU A 69 10.38 4.31 -9.66
CA LEU A 69 9.05 4.86 -9.98
C LEU A 69 8.45 5.62 -8.80
N LEU A 70 8.64 5.12 -7.58
CA LEU A 70 8.24 5.81 -6.36
C LEU A 70 8.94 7.18 -6.26
N LEU A 71 10.26 7.21 -6.44
CA LEU A 71 11.07 8.42 -6.38
C LEU A 71 10.64 9.42 -7.45
N LEU A 72 10.51 8.98 -8.70
CA LEU A 72 10.10 9.83 -9.81
C LEU A 72 8.74 10.48 -9.55
N ARG A 73 7.78 9.71 -9.00
CA ARG A 73 6.48 10.27 -8.64
C ARG A 73 6.56 11.29 -7.50
N LEU A 74 7.45 11.09 -6.52
CA LEU A 74 7.69 12.09 -5.47
C LEU A 74 8.33 13.36 -6.03
N GLU A 75 9.23 13.25 -7.00
CA GLU A 75 9.85 14.40 -7.68
C GLU A 75 8.82 15.22 -8.47
N GLU A 76 7.92 14.56 -9.20
CA GLU A 76 6.78 15.19 -9.90
C GLU A 76 5.87 15.96 -8.93
N LEU A 77 5.71 15.45 -7.71
CA LEU A 77 4.92 16.09 -6.63
C LEU A 77 5.69 17.17 -5.87
N GLY A 78 6.93 17.47 -6.30
CA GLY A 78 7.76 18.57 -5.79
C GLY A 78 8.78 18.18 -4.72
N TYR A 79 8.94 16.89 -4.40
CA TYR A 79 9.91 16.43 -3.41
C TYR A 79 11.21 16.00 -4.08
N ARG A 80 12.17 16.92 -4.10
CA ARG A 80 13.53 16.68 -4.60
C ARG A 80 14.48 16.35 -3.45
N ASN A 81 15.65 15.83 -3.76
CA ASN A 81 16.72 15.49 -2.81
C ASN A 81 16.48 14.24 -1.94
N ILE A 82 15.67 13.28 -2.42
CA ILE A 82 15.57 11.96 -1.79
C ILE A 82 16.63 11.06 -2.43
N ALA A 83 17.56 10.56 -1.64
CA ALA A 83 18.60 9.66 -2.14
C ALA A 83 17.98 8.31 -2.55
N PRO A 84 18.16 7.84 -3.80
CA PRO A 84 17.56 6.58 -4.28
C PRO A 84 17.93 5.38 -3.41
N GLU A 85 19.20 5.28 -2.98
CA GLU A 85 19.67 4.18 -2.15
C GLU A 85 19.06 4.19 -0.74
N SER A 86 18.78 5.36 -0.17
CA SER A 86 18.12 5.48 1.13
C SER A 86 16.68 4.97 1.06
N LEU A 87 15.96 5.34 -0.01
CA LEU A 87 14.61 4.87 -0.26
C LEU A 87 14.57 3.36 -0.53
N ARG A 88 15.49 2.85 -1.34
CA ARG A 88 15.62 1.41 -1.60
C ARG A 88 15.87 0.63 -0.32
N ARG A 89 16.83 1.08 0.50
CA ARG A 89 17.17 0.44 1.78
C ARG A 89 15.98 0.44 2.72
N LEU A 90 15.24 1.55 2.81
CA LEU A 90 14.03 1.63 3.62
C LEU A 90 13.05 0.52 3.23
N ILE A 91 12.66 0.44 1.96
CA ILE A 91 11.67 -0.52 1.49
C ILE A 91 12.11 -1.97 1.80
N TRP A 92 13.41 -2.26 1.70
CA TRP A 92 13.98 -3.57 2.03
C TRP A 92 13.90 -3.95 3.51
N THR A 93 13.85 -2.96 4.40
CA THR A 93 13.87 -3.16 5.86
C THR A 93 12.48 -3.22 6.48
N ILE A 94 11.43 -3.00 5.70
CA ILE A 94 10.06 -2.98 6.20
C ILE A 94 9.64 -4.38 6.60
N ASN A 95 9.17 -4.51 7.85
CA ASN A 95 8.48 -5.70 8.29
C ASN A 95 7.00 -5.61 7.87
N PHE A 96 6.61 -6.44 6.90
CA PHE A 96 5.24 -6.48 6.41
C PHE A 96 4.37 -7.39 7.30
N PRO A 97 3.14 -6.96 7.64
CA PRO A 97 2.24 -7.78 8.46
C PRO A 97 1.86 -9.10 7.77
N ASP A 98 1.58 -10.11 8.60
CA ASP A 98 1.20 -11.45 8.14
C ASP A 98 -0.25 -11.48 7.61
N GLU A 99 -0.54 -12.45 6.73
CA GLU A 99 -1.79 -12.54 5.94
C GLU A 99 -3.07 -12.54 6.77
N ARG A 100 -2.99 -13.00 8.03
CA ARG A 100 -4.15 -13.08 8.94
C ARG A 100 -4.78 -11.72 9.19
N TYR A 101 -3.97 -10.66 9.20
CA TYR A 101 -4.43 -9.31 9.52
C TYR A 101 -5.49 -8.79 8.55
N ASP A 102 -5.32 -9.03 7.24
CA ASP A 102 -6.31 -8.58 6.23
C ASP A 102 -7.57 -9.45 6.25
N ASN A 103 -7.45 -10.76 6.49
CA ASN A 103 -8.59 -11.68 6.54
C ASN A 103 -9.54 -11.35 7.71
N ASP A 104 -8.99 -11.01 8.87
CA ASP A 104 -9.78 -10.66 10.05
C ASP A 104 -10.55 -9.35 9.82
N VAL A 105 -9.91 -8.35 9.19
CA VAL A 105 -10.55 -7.08 8.84
C VAL A 105 -11.69 -7.30 7.84
N ASP A 106 -11.50 -8.12 6.82
CA ASP A 106 -12.54 -8.44 5.84
C ASP A 106 -13.74 -9.17 6.49
N GLN A 107 -13.48 -10.11 7.41
CA GLN A 107 -14.55 -10.76 8.17
C GLN A 107 -15.31 -9.79 9.06
N ILE A 108 -14.62 -8.87 9.75
CA ILE A 108 -15.25 -7.83 10.58
C ILE A 108 -16.10 -6.89 9.73
N VAL A 109 -15.62 -6.46 8.56
CA VAL A 109 -16.38 -5.58 7.65
C VAL A 109 -17.60 -6.32 7.09
N ARG A 110 -17.47 -7.60 6.70
CA ARG A 110 -18.59 -8.42 6.25
C ARG A 110 -19.63 -8.61 7.36
N ALA A 111 -19.19 -8.88 8.59
CA ALA A 111 -20.08 -9.03 9.74
C ALA A 111 -20.88 -7.74 10.02
N ARG A 112 -20.24 -6.56 9.92
CA ARG A 112 -20.92 -5.25 10.08
C ARG A 112 -21.90 -4.92 8.96
N ARG A 113 -21.68 -5.44 7.75
CA ARG A 113 -22.56 -5.24 6.59
C ARG A 113 -23.69 -6.27 6.49
N ARG A 114 -23.71 -7.29 7.35
CA ARG A 114 -24.87 -8.19 7.41
C ARG A 114 -26.06 -7.39 7.94
N PRO A 115 -27.17 -7.28 7.18
CA PRO A 115 -28.39 -6.70 7.70
C PRO A 115 -28.84 -7.54 8.92
N ALA A 116 -29.39 -6.87 9.94
CA ALA A 116 -30.06 -7.56 11.03
C ALA A 116 -31.12 -8.47 10.40
N ALA A 117 -31.10 -9.76 10.76
CA ALA A 117 -32.07 -10.71 10.22
C ALA A 117 -33.48 -10.18 10.54
N ALA A 118 -34.33 -10.06 9.52
CA ALA A 118 -35.70 -9.58 9.66
C ALA A 118 -36.59 -10.50 10.54
N ASN A 119 -36.07 -11.68 10.92
CA ASN A 119 -36.74 -12.67 11.75
C ASN A 119 -36.09 -12.76 13.16
N ALA A 120 -35.52 -11.67 13.65
CA ALA A 120 -35.00 -11.59 15.02
C ALA A 120 -36.09 -11.11 16.00
N GLU A 121 -37.30 -11.66 15.89
CA GLU A 121 -38.35 -11.76 16.93
C GLU A 121 -39.16 -13.03 16.67
#